data_AF-A0A1I5WUA2-F1
#
_entry.id   AF-A0A1I5WUA2-F1
#
_cell.length_a   1.000
_cell.length_b   1.000
_cell.length_c   1.000
_cell.angle_alpha   90.00
_cell.angle_beta   90.00
_cell.angle_gamma   90.00
#
_symmetry.space_group_name_H-M   'P 1'
#
loop_
_entity.id
_entity.type
_entity.pdbx_description
1 polymer ?
#
loop_
_entity_poly.entity_id
_entity_poly.type
_entity_poly.pdbx_seq_one_letter_code
_entity_poly.pdbx_strand_id
1 'polypeptide(L)'
;MSPYVTSSISAKHINYPRYYTLRDLKDHILLTKFTKDEPCLKVFTFEASAGKTQTVCEALKELYKIDPNIKTLIVTKLMDEQEKIQQSLGDIAFVVNSKEETIKKQEKKIDFNQYPVLIITHELYARLCSNEKRRQYYTQGRDLLIIDEQLDILDILEYSASRAEKITATLKNAIYNKKDTDLCQLWGDIVNPLNNVVAENYQKKMRFVYIKDERIQEKIEYLIKLINRAKFPRKAGMKKGQVIREIQEIQQFFNNKHVIACNSTLYTYNANMDYFLLKNNILLDASGKFLHLYQISDKFRVFDAEREIQHTNTTLTFIDENSTTTAINKDEQKYYSAIIEYIKKHTTKTDKVLIIGRDDDEKYISPLLNDNVQFVNFDSMRGRNDWSEFNKCFVIHLPNDQFVKYVLQYLYYTKQDLQQSDLEINKIDTNHGFVNNIELEKLRITDVVSSIYQGLKRVNRINTSENQCELYVVTNNKWIQDLLVEQFKGLKEVRHEKLFTTVTHERVKKVDNFFKSLKKGEKIKKAEVRKLLGIEDRKLFSIALKTLGGKEYLEKAGIKEEGHYFFKIS
;
A
#
# COMPACT_ATOMS: atom_id res chain seq x y z
N MET A 1 -28.01 -17.64 -48.36
CA MET A 1 -27.26 -16.59 -49.07
C MET A 1 -26.02 -16.26 -48.25
N SER A 2 -24.86 -16.68 -48.75
CA SER A 2 -23.56 -16.09 -48.38
C SER A 2 -23.39 -14.77 -49.16
N PRO A 3 -22.49 -13.86 -48.75
CA PRO A 3 -21.12 -13.99 -49.24
C PRO A 3 -20.04 -13.74 -48.17
N TYR A 4 -19.03 -14.62 -48.25
CA TYR A 4 -17.66 -14.42 -47.79
C TYR A 4 -17.00 -13.20 -48.46
N VAL A 5 -16.12 -12.52 -47.71
CA VAL A 5 -14.88 -11.95 -48.26
C VAL A 5 -13.73 -12.33 -47.33
N THR A 6 -12.83 -13.13 -47.88
CA THR A 6 -11.51 -13.48 -47.38
C THR A 6 -10.56 -12.29 -47.44
N SER A 7 -9.81 -12.00 -46.36
CA SER A 7 -8.53 -11.32 -46.45
C SER A 7 -7.50 -11.95 -45.52
N SER A 8 -6.45 -12.49 -46.16
CA SER A 8 -5.10 -12.75 -45.67
C SER A 8 -4.86 -12.82 -44.17
N ILE A 9 -4.69 -14.04 -43.65
CA ILE A 9 -3.91 -14.29 -42.45
C ILE A 9 -2.44 -14.01 -42.83
N SER A 10 -1.98 -12.78 -42.61
CA SER A 10 -0.55 -12.54 -42.51
C SER A 10 -0.06 -13.27 -41.27
N ALA A 11 1.09 -13.95 -41.39
CA ALA A 11 1.79 -14.54 -40.27
C ALA A 11 2.03 -13.43 -39.24
N LYS A 12 1.17 -13.36 -38.22
CA LYS A 12 1.44 -12.59 -37.02
C LYS A 12 2.74 -13.17 -36.46
N HIS A 13 3.81 -12.37 -36.54
CA HIS A 13 4.98 -12.58 -35.71
C HIS A 13 4.47 -12.84 -34.29
N ILE A 14 4.74 -14.04 -33.79
CA ILE A 14 4.62 -14.36 -32.38
C ILE A 14 5.67 -13.45 -31.72
N ASN A 15 5.25 -12.24 -31.34
CA ASN A 15 6.05 -11.36 -30.50
C ASN A 15 6.07 -12.03 -29.13
N TYR A 16 7.07 -12.87 -28.91
CA TYR A 16 7.44 -13.24 -27.56
C TYR A 16 7.71 -11.94 -26.79
N PRO A 17 7.17 -11.77 -25.56
CA PRO A 17 7.50 -10.60 -24.76
C PRO A 17 9.01 -10.53 -24.60
N ARG A 18 9.62 -9.45 -25.10
CA ARG A 18 11.04 -9.17 -24.85
C ARG A 18 11.16 -8.76 -23.39
N TYR A 19 11.68 -9.66 -22.55
CA TYR A 19 12.07 -9.31 -21.19
C TYR A 19 13.36 -8.50 -21.21
N TYR A 20 13.39 -7.45 -20.40
CA TYR A 20 14.58 -6.63 -20.21
C TYR A 20 15.53 -7.29 -19.20
N THR A 21 16.82 -7.09 -19.44
CA THR A 21 17.92 -7.59 -18.62
C THR A 21 18.66 -6.44 -17.95
N LEU A 22 19.51 -6.74 -16.95
CA LEU A 22 20.39 -5.72 -16.34
C LEU A 22 21.31 -5.06 -17.36
N ARG A 23 21.63 -5.74 -18.47
CA ARG A 23 22.37 -5.16 -19.58
C ARG A 23 21.57 -4.06 -20.26
N ASP A 24 20.27 -4.28 -20.52
CA ASP A 24 19.42 -3.25 -21.10
C ASP A 24 19.31 -2.03 -20.16
N LEU A 25 19.25 -2.24 -18.83
CA LEU A 25 19.31 -1.13 -17.86
C LEU A 25 20.60 -0.33 -17.98
N LYS A 26 21.74 -1.02 -18.03
CA LYS A 26 23.06 -0.40 -18.23
C LYS A 26 23.08 0.41 -19.53
N ASP A 27 22.59 -0.15 -20.62
CA ASP A 27 22.53 0.52 -21.92
C ASP A 27 21.63 1.77 -21.86
N HIS A 28 20.49 1.70 -21.16
CA HIS A 28 19.62 2.85 -20.94
C HIS A 28 20.26 3.98 -20.13
N ILE A 29 21.17 3.65 -19.20
CA ILE A 29 21.97 4.65 -18.47
C ILE A 29 23.00 5.28 -19.41
N LEU A 30 23.71 4.46 -20.19
CA LEU A 30 24.79 4.91 -21.08
C LEU A 30 24.30 5.70 -22.30
N LEU A 31 23.09 5.42 -22.81
CA LEU A 31 22.51 6.04 -24.01
C LEU A 31 21.74 7.34 -23.74
N THR A 32 22.04 8.02 -22.63
CA THR A 32 21.31 9.19 -22.11
C THR A 32 21.08 10.31 -23.14
N LYS A 33 21.95 10.43 -24.15
CA LYS A 33 21.88 11.47 -25.20
C LYS A 33 20.86 11.19 -26.32
N PHE A 34 20.39 9.96 -26.47
CA PHE A 34 19.75 9.50 -27.71
C PHE A 34 18.24 9.22 -27.57
N THR A 35 17.67 9.32 -26.38
CA THR A 35 16.24 9.05 -26.18
C THR A 35 15.42 10.31 -26.43
N LYS A 36 14.89 10.45 -27.65
CA LYS A 36 13.81 11.39 -28.02
C LYS A 36 12.42 10.91 -27.52
N ASP A 37 12.39 10.20 -26.40
CA ASP A 37 11.13 9.70 -25.86
C ASP A 37 10.36 10.84 -25.20
N GLU A 38 9.02 10.73 -25.18
CA GLU A 38 8.18 11.57 -24.32
C GLU A 38 8.67 11.53 -22.86
N PRO A 39 8.58 12.65 -22.13
CA PRO A 39 9.06 12.73 -20.75
C PRO A 39 8.20 11.84 -19.83
N CYS A 40 8.65 10.60 -19.64
CA CYS A 40 8.05 9.60 -18.76
C CYS A 40 9.12 8.92 -17.89
N LEU A 41 8.68 8.24 -16.84
CA LEU A 41 9.51 7.38 -15.99
C LEU A 41 9.56 5.97 -16.57
N LYS A 42 10.76 5.51 -16.92
CA LYS A 42 11.02 4.14 -17.40
C LYS A 42 11.16 3.22 -16.20
N VAL A 43 10.11 2.45 -15.91
CA VAL A 43 10.01 1.58 -14.73
C VAL A 43 10.58 0.21 -15.05
N PHE A 44 11.77 -0.10 -14.55
CA PHE A 44 12.37 -1.42 -14.69
C PHE A 44 12.00 -2.32 -13.53
N THR A 45 11.47 -3.51 -13.86
CA THR A 45 10.80 -4.38 -12.88
C THR A 45 11.70 -5.46 -12.25
N PHE A 46 13.02 -5.28 -12.32
CA PHE A 46 13.98 -6.28 -11.82
C PHE A 46 13.73 -6.59 -10.35
N GLU A 47 13.83 -7.88 -10.06
CA GLU A 47 13.54 -8.45 -8.75
C GLU A 47 14.39 -7.81 -7.63
N ALA A 48 13.87 -7.83 -6.39
CA ALA A 48 14.67 -7.47 -5.25
C ALA A 48 15.88 -8.42 -5.15
N SER A 49 17.06 -7.87 -4.83
CA SER A 49 18.34 -8.59 -4.79
C SER A 49 18.90 -9.04 -6.14
N ALA A 50 18.34 -8.61 -7.28
CA ALA A 50 18.89 -8.91 -8.61
C ALA A 50 20.18 -8.15 -8.98
N GLY A 51 20.81 -7.41 -8.06
CA GLY A 51 22.04 -6.66 -8.36
C GLY A 51 21.85 -5.27 -9.01
N LYS A 52 20.62 -4.74 -9.04
CA LYS A 52 20.27 -3.41 -9.60
C LYS A 52 21.24 -2.30 -9.21
N THR A 53 21.47 -2.11 -7.91
CA THR A 53 22.31 -1.02 -7.38
C THR A 53 23.76 -1.13 -7.86
N GLN A 54 24.30 -2.35 -7.95
CA GLN A 54 25.64 -2.59 -8.49
C GLN A 54 25.70 -2.22 -9.97
N THR A 55 24.75 -2.69 -10.78
CA THR A 55 24.66 -2.35 -12.21
C THR A 55 24.57 -0.84 -12.43
N VAL A 56 23.78 -0.13 -11.64
CA VAL A 56 23.69 1.34 -11.68
C VAL A 56 25.06 1.98 -11.38
N CYS A 57 25.74 1.55 -10.32
CA CYS A 57 27.02 2.12 -9.94
C CYS A 57 28.10 1.90 -11.02
N GLU A 58 28.15 0.70 -11.60
CA GLU A 58 29.06 0.36 -12.70
C GLU A 58 28.77 1.20 -13.95
N ALA A 59 27.49 1.31 -14.32
CA ALA A 59 27.06 2.10 -15.48
C ALA A 59 27.39 3.59 -15.30
N LEU A 60 27.21 4.16 -14.10
CA LEU A 60 27.52 5.56 -13.85
C LEU A 60 29.02 5.87 -13.85
N LYS A 61 29.86 4.94 -13.34
CA LYS A 61 31.32 5.07 -13.45
C LYS A 61 31.77 5.04 -14.91
N GLU A 62 31.17 4.19 -15.72
CA GLU A 62 31.45 4.09 -17.14
C GLU A 62 30.96 5.34 -17.89
N LEU A 63 29.74 5.80 -17.61
CA LEU A 63 29.17 7.02 -18.15
C LEU A 63 30.07 8.23 -17.90
N TYR A 64 30.56 8.40 -16.66
CA TYR A 64 31.45 9.50 -16.31
C TYR A 64 32.79 9.46 -17.08
N LYS A 65 33.31 8.27 -17.38
CA LYS A 65 34.53 8.12 -18.21
C LYS A 65 34.27 8.46 -19.69
N ILE A 66 33.09 8.12 -20.19
CA ILE A 66 32.70 8.38 -21.59
C ILE A 66 32.36 9.86 -21.79
N ASP A 67 31.57 10.44 -20.88
CA ASP A 67 31.19 11.84 -20.92
C ASP A 67 30.98 12.42 -19.51
N PRO A 68 31.97 13.18 -18.98
CA PRO A 68 31.89 13.77 -17.65
C PRO A 68 30.85 14.90 -17.54
N ASN A 69 30.28 15.36 -18.67
CA ASN A 69 29.25 16.40 -18.66
C ASN A 69 27.85 15.86 -18.34
N ILE A 70 27.63 14.55 -18.50
CA ILE A 70 26.35 13.94 -18.13
C ILE A 70 26.33 13.73 -16.62
N LYS A 71 25.52 14.53 -15.95
CA LYS A 71 25.35 14.45 -14.49
C LYS A 71 24.04 13.76 -14.12
N THR A 72 24.07 13.10 -12.98
CA THR A 72 22.99 12.23 -12.50
C THR A 72 22.45 12.70 -11.16
N LEU A 73 21.13 12.60 -11.00
CA LEU A 73 20.44 12.69 -9.71
C LEU A 73 19.92 11.29 -9.35
N ILE A 74 20.38 10.76 -8.22
CA ILE A 74 19.90 9.49 -7.66
C ILE A 74 18.99 9.81 -6.46
N VAL A 75 17.85 9.13 -6.39
CA VAL A 75 16.84 9.30 -5.36
C VAL A 75 16.61 7.95 -4.68
N THR A 76 16.91 7.83 -3.37
CA THR A 76 16.76 6.59 -2.60
C THR A 76 15.92 6.79 -1.35
N LYS A 77 15.37 5.71 -0.78
CA LYS A 77 14.52 5.81 0.41
C LYS A 77 15.34 5.98 1.69
N LEU A 78 16.40 5.18 1.86
CA LEU A 78 17.17 5.11 3.11
C LEU A 78 18.53 5.79 3.01
N MET A 79 19.00 6.37 4.13
CA MET A 79 20.33 6.98 4.21
C MET A 79 21.45 5.95 4.06
N ASP A 80 21.31 4.76 4.64
CA ASP A 80 22.31 3.68 4.55
C ASP A 80 22.54 3.24 3.08
N GLU A 81 21.51 3.29 2.24
CA GLU A 81 21.62 3.02 0.80
C GLU A 81 22.43 4.12 0.10
N GLN A 82 22.24 5.38 0.50
CA GLN A 82 22.99 6.51 -0.05
C GLN A 82 24.48 6.37 0.25
N GLU A 83 24.82 5.99 1.48
CA GLU A 83 26.21 5.78 1.90
C GLU A 83 26.86 4.64 1.12
N LYS A 84 26.15 3.51 0.91
CA LYS A 84 26.66 2.40 0.09
C LYS A 84 26.88 2.79 -1.37
N ILE A 85 25.95 3.53 -1.97
CA ILE A 85 26.11 4.04 -3.34
C ILE A 85 27.27 5.02 -3.43
N GLN A 86 27.41 5.93 -2.46
CA GLN A 86 28.53 6.87 -2.41
C GLN A 86 29.87 6.16 -2.27
N GLN A 87 29.99 5.18 -1.37
CA GLN A 87 31.19 4.37 -1.21
C GLN A 87 31.54 3.62 -2.49
N SER A 88 30.54 3.08 -3.18
CA SER A 88 30.74 2.41 -4.46
C SER A 88 31.23 3.39 -5.54
N LEU A 89 30.62 4.56 -5.67
CA LEU A 89 30.95 5.55 -6.70
C LEU A 89 32.25 6.32 -6.42
N GLY A 90 32.62 6.50 -5.15
CA GLY A 90 33.78 7.29 -4.73
C GLY A 90 33.58 8.79 -4.95
N ASP A 91 34.64 9.48 -5.37
CA ASP A 91 34.70 10.96 -5.41
C ASP A 91 33.76 11.62 -6.42
N ILE A 92 33.16 10.85 -7.34
CA ILE A 92 32.20 11.38 -8.31
C ILE A 92 30.80 11.58 -7.71
N ALA A 93 30.57 11.11 -6.47
CA ALA A 93 29.26 11.12 -5.83
C ALA A 93 29.23 11.96 -4.55
N PHE A 94 28.13 12.68 -4.36
CA PHE A 94 27.86 13.43 -3.14
C PHE A 94 26.46 13.15 -2.59
N VAL A 95 26.37 12.89 -1.29
CA VAL A 95 25.10 12.66 -0.57
C VAL A 95 24.62 13.94 0.10
N VAL A 96 23.39 14.36 -0.21
CA VAL A 96 22.72 15.46 0.49
C VAL A 96 21.94 14.89 1.67
N ASN A 97 22.35 15.27 2.88
CA ASN A 97 21.74 14.75 4.09
C ASN A 97 20.37 15.40 4.30
N SER A 98 19.31 14.61 4.52
CA SER A 98 17.91 15.07 4.54
C SER A 98 17.50 15.90 5.76
N LYS A 99 18.33 15.97 6.81
CA LYS A 99 18.06 16.80 8.01
C LYS A 99 18.07 18.29 7.64
N GLU A 100 16.95 18.98 7.85
CA GLU A 100 16.70 20.34 7.32
C GLU A 100 17.78 21.37 7.69
N GLU A 101 18.29 21.32 8.92
CA GLU A 101 19.39 22.18 9.37
C GLU A 101 20.71 21.90 8.65
N THR A 102 20.95 20.64 8.30
CA THR A 102 22.12 20.20 7.54
C THR A 102 21.99 20.59 6.07
N ILE A 103 20.80 20.43 5.47
CA ILE A 103 20.55 20.83 4.08
C ILE A 103 20.84 22.31 3.88
N LYS A 104 20.29 23.19 4.73
CA LYS A 104 20.50 24.65 4.63
C LYS A 104 21.97 25.04 4.78
N LYS A 105 22.75 24.27 5.54
CA LYS A 105 24.20 24.46 5.67
C LYS A 105 24.94 23.97 4.42
N GLN A 106 24.55 22.83 3.86
CA GLN A 106 25.13 22.26 2.64
C GLN A 106 24.86 23.16 1.42
N GLU A 107 23.61 23.55 1.20
CA GLU A 107 23.18 24.45 0.11
C GLU A 107 23.89 25.82 0.12
N LYS A 108 24.43 26.25 1.27
CA LYS A 108 25.18 27.50 1.39
C LYS A 108 26.68 27.35 1.14
N LYS A 109 27.23 26.15 1.29
CA LYS A 109 28.68 25.92 1.36
C LYS A 109 29.22 25.08 0.19
N ILE A 110 28.37 24.31 -0.46
CA ILE A 110 28.77 23.29 -1.41
C ILE A 110 28.12 23.59 -2.73
N ASP A 111 28.89 23.81 -3.79
CA ASP A 111 28.33 23.82 -5.14
C ASP A 111 28.05 22.38 -5.57
N PHE A 112 26.78 21.97 -5.60
CA PHE A 112 26.41 20.63 -6.04
C PHE A 112 26.74 20.37 -7.51
N ASN A 113 26.96 21.41 -8.33
CA ASN A 113 27.32 21.22 -9.74
C ASN A 113 28.72 20.65 -9.93
N GLN A 114 29.60 20.69 -8.93
CA GLN A 114 30.92 20.07 -9.03
C GLN A 114 30.88 18.53 -9.01
N TYR A 115 29.78 17.94 -8.52
CA TYR A 115 29.63 16.49 -8.40
C TYR A 115 28.85 15.90 -9.59
N PRO A 116 29.46 14.96 -10.35
CA PRO A 116 28.78 14.24 -11.42
C PRO A 116 27.52 13.50 -10.97
N VAL A 117 27.54 12.93 -9.76
CA VAL A 117 26.40 12.21 -9.19
C VAL A 117 25.99 12.88 -7.88
N LEU A 118 24.72 13.28 -7.80
CA LEU A 118 24.11 13.76 -6.55
C LEU A 118 23.11 12.73 -6.06
N ILE A 119 23.14 12.42 -4.77
CA ILE A 119 22.26 11.43 -4.15
C ILE A 119 21.40 12.15 -3.10
N ILE A 120 20.07 12.03 -3.24
CA ILE A 120 19.08 12.65 -2.35
C ILE A 120 18.07 11.62 -1.84
N THR A 121 17.34 11.96 -0.78
CA THR A 121 16.27 11.09 -0.26
C THR A 121 14.97 11.29 -1.05
N HIS A 122 14.09 10.28 -0.99
CA HIS A 122 12.69 10.38 -1.41
C HIS A 122 12.00 11.62 -0.83
N GLU A 123 12.18 11.85 0.47
CA GLU A 123 11.60 13.00 1.17
C GLU A 123 12.10 14.34 0.62
N LEU A 124 13.41 14.46 0.33
CA LEU A 124 13.95 15.68 -0.27
C LEU A 124 13.42 15.87 -1.68
N TYR A 125 13.34 14.81 -2.48
CA TYR A 125 12.74 14.86 -3.82
C TYR A 125 11.29 15.39 -3.77
N ALA A 126 10.45 14.84 -2.89
CA ALA A 126 9.07 15.31 -2.70
C ALA A 126 9.01 16.80 -2.32
N ARG A 127 9.88 17.27 -1.41
CA ARG A 127 9.97 18.69 -1.06
C ARG A 127 10.43 19.58 -2.23
N LEU A 128 11.21 19.06 -3.17
CA LEU A 128 11.64 19.79 -4.37
C LEU A 128 10.54 19.86 -5.43
N CYS A 129 9.59 18.91 -5.44
CA CYS A 129 8.43 18.94 -6.34
C CYS A 129 7.59 20.21 -6.15
N SER A 130 7.41 20.66 -4.89
CA SER A 130 6.67 21.88 -4.54
C SER A 130 7.50 23.18 -4.58
N ASN A 131 8.81 23.13 -4.85
CA ASN A 131 9.67 24.32 -4.83
C ASN A 131 10.62 24.38 -6.03
N GLU A 132 10.13 24.99 -7.12
CA GLU A 132 10.87 25.11 -8.38
C GLU A 132 12.23 25.81 -8.25
N LYS A 133 12.29 26.94 -7.54
CA LYS A 133 13.55 27.69 -7.38
C LYS A 133 14.61 26.84 -6.69
N ARG A 134 14.21 26.12 -5.65
CA ARG A 134 15.11 25.21 -4.94
C ARG A 134 15.46 24.01 -5.81
N ARG A 135 14.49 23.44 -6.54
CA ARG A 135 14.70 22.32 -7.47
C ARG A 135 15.77 22.63 -8.53
N GLN A 136 15.79 23.84 -9.08
CA GLN A 136 16.80 24.24 -10.06
C GLN A 136 18.23 24.04 -9.55
N TYR A 137 18.49 24.33 -8.27
CA TYR A 137 19.79 24.14 -7.65
C TYR A 137 20.26 22.66 -7.62
N TYR A 138 19.31 21.73 -7.52
CA TYR A 138 19.60 20.28 -7.53
C TYR A 138 19.66 19.69 -8.93
N THR A 139 18.99 20.32 -9.90
CA THR A 139 18.79 19.76 -11.25
C THR A 139 19.66 20.42 -12.32
N GLN A 140 20.28 21.56 -12.03
CA GLN A 140 21.12 22.29 -12.98
C GLN A 140 22.22 21.40 -13.58
N GLY A 141 22.27 21.32 -14.90
CA GLY A 141 23.26 20.53 -15.63
C GLY A 141 23.15 19.02 -15.45
N ARG A 142 22.04 18.51 -14.87
CA ARG A 142 21.77 17.07 -14.74
C ARG A 142 20.80 16.60 -15.80
N ASP A 143 21.15 15.48 -16.42
CA ASP A 143 20.40 14.91 -17.53
C ASP A 143 19.73 13.57 -17.17
N LEU A 144 20.27 12.86 -16.17
CA LEU A 144 19.79 11.54 -15.75
C LEU A 144 19.17 11.59 -14.36
N LEU A 145 17.93 11.12 -14.24
CA LEU A 145 17.24 10.86 -12.97
C LEU A 145 17.13 9.34 -12.77
N ILE A 146 17.61 8.84 -11.64
CA ILE A 146 17.43 7.45 -11.21
C ILE A 146 16.71 7.46 -9.86
N ILE A 147 15.53 6.85 -9.82
CA ILE A 147 14.74 6.68 -8.61
C ILE A 147 14.78 5.20 -8.23
N ASP A 148 15.26 4.90 -7.03
CA ASP A 148 15.22 3.56 -6.46
C ASP A 148 13.97 3.40 -5.58
N GLU A 149 13.21 2.34 -5.83
CA GLU A 149 11.86 2.07 -5.29
C GLU A 149 10.79 3.10 -5.70
N GLN A 150 9.52 2.74 -5.56
CA GLN A 150 8.40 3.65 -5.83
C GLN A 150 8.47 4.89 -4.92
N LEU A 151 8.36 6.08 -5.53
CA LEU A 151 8.13 7.33 -4.82
C LEU A 151 6.64 7.53 -4.58
N ASP A 152 6.26 7.84 -3.34
CA ASP A 152 4.93 8.37 -3.06
C ASP A 152 4.98 9.90 -3.07
N ILE A 153 4.48 10.50 -4.14
CA ILE A 153 4.39 11.96 -4.31
C ILE A 153 2.97 12.49 -4.11
N LEU A 154 1.99 11.60 -3.89
CA LEU A 154 0.61 11.99 -3.69
C LEU A 154 0.46 12.64 -2.31
N ASP A 155 0.30 13.95 -2.30
CA ASP A 155 0.10 14.73 -1.08
C ASP A 155 -1.40 14.85 -0.78
N ILE A 156 -1.92 13.92 0.02
CA ILE A 156 -3.33 13.88 0.45
C ILE A 156 -3.58 14.94 1.52
N LEU A 157 -4.58 15.77 1.28
CA LEU A 157 -5.03 16.81 2.19
C LEU A 157 -6.31 16.36 2.89
N GLU A 158 -6.32 16.50 4.21
CA GLU A 158 -7.45 16.12 5.06
C GLU A 158 -7.97 17.32 5.85
N TYR A 159 -9.27 17.56 5.76
CA TYR A 159 -9.97 18.57 6.53
C TYR A 159 -10.99 17.94 7.48
N SER A 160 -10.93 18.31 8.75
CA SER A 160 -11.93 17.97 9.76
C SER A 160 -12.26 19.18 10.64
N ALA A 161 -13.44 19.20 11.24
CA ALA A 161 -13.86 20.27 12.15
C ALA A 161 -12.86 20.45 13.32
N SER A 162 -12.34 19.35 13.87
CA SER A 162 -11.31 19.37 14.91
C SER A 162 -10.01 20.06 14.46
N ARG A 163 -9.60 19.86 13.20
CA ARG A 163 -8.42 20.53 12.64
C ARG A 163 -8.66 22.03 12.50
N ALA A 164 -9.86 22.44 12.06
CA ALA A 164 -10.25 23.84 11.97
C ALA A 164 -10.30 24.54 13.34
N GLU A 165 -10.80 23.85 14.38
CA GLU A 165 -10.83 24.36 15.76
C GLU A 165 -9.44 24.63 16.33
N LYS A 166 -8.44 23.81 16.01
CA LYS A 166 -7.03 24.04 16.42
C LYS A 166 -6.49 25.35 15.85
N ILE A 167 -6.82 25.67 14.60
CA ILE A 167 -6.44 26.94 13.96
C ILE A 167 -7.19 28.08 14.62
N THR A 168 -8.51 27.96 14.85
CA THR A 168 -9.31 28.95 15.58
C THR A 168 -8.71 29.26 16.96
N ALA A 169 -8.35 28.24 17.73
CA ALA A 169 -7.72 28.41 19.04
C ALA A 169 -6.36 29.13 18.94
N THR A 170 -5.60 28.85 17.89
CA THR A 170 -4.33 29.54 17.63
C THR A 170 -4.55 31.02 17.27
N LEU A 171 -5.53 31.31 16.40
CA LEU A 171 -5.86 32.66 15.96
C LEU A 171 -6.42 33.53 17.10
N LYS A 172 -7.20 32.95 18.03
CA LYS A 172 -7.67 33.64 19.25
C LYS A 172 -6.53 34.19 20.11
N ASN A 173 -5.39 33.50 20.11
CA ASN A 173 -4.19 33.91 20.86
C ASN A 173 -3.26 34.82 20.05
N ALA A 174 -3.53 35.06 18.78
CA ALA A 174 -2.71 35.92 17.94
C ALA A 174 -2.99 37.41 18.26
N ILE A 175 -1.94 38.18 18.51
CA ILE A 175 -2.05 39.60 18.84
C ILE A 175 -2.04 40.40 17.53
N TYR A 176 -3.18 41.02 17.23
CA TYR A 176 -3.37 41.91 16.09
C TYR A 176 -3.99 43.24 16.57
N ASN A 177 -3.27 44.36 16.38
CA ASN A 177 -3.60 45.64 17.02
C ASN A 177 -4.75 46.43 16.35
N LYS A 178 -5.47 45.86 15.38
CA LYS A 178 -6.56 46.57 14.69
C LYS A 178 -7.90 46.21 15.33
N LYS A 179 -8.53 47.19 15.97
CA LYS A 179 -9.77 47.03 16.77
C LYS A 179 -10.95 46.41 16.00
N ASP A 180 -10.98 46.55 14.67
CA ASP A 180 -12.13 46.15 13.84
C ASP A 180 -11.90 44.89 12.99
N THR A 181 -10.90 44.06 13.30
CA THR A 181 -10.60 42.88 12.48
C THR A 181 -10.42 41.65 13.33
N ASP A 182 -11.44 40.79 13.32
CA ASP A 182 -11.40 39.49 13.99
C ASP A 182 -10.89 38.41 13.02
N LEU A 183 -9.66 37.94 13.27
CA LEU A 183 -9.05 36.86 12.50
C LEU A 183 -9.85 35.55 12.61
N CYS A 184 -10.52 35.31 13.74
CA CYS A 184 -11.34 34.12 13.95
C CYS A 184 -12.61 34.19 13.11
N GLN A 185 -13.21 35.37 12.98
CA GLN A 185 -14.37 35.57 12.11
C GLN A 185 -14.01 35.32 10.63
N LEU A 186 -12.92 35.92 10.15
CA LEU A 186 -12.45 35.71 8.77
C LEU A 186 -12.11 34.24 8.49
N TRP A 187 -11.50 33.54 9.45
CA TRP A 187 -11.26 32.11 9.35
C TRP A 187 -12.58 31.31 9.35
N GLY A 188 -13.51 31.65 10.24
CA GLY A 188 -14.85 31.07 10.28
C GLY A 188 -15.58 31.18 8.94
N ASP A 189 -15.56 32.36 8.32
CA ASP A 189 -16.17 32.61 7.00
C ASP A 189 -15.58 31.72 5.88
N ILE A 190 -14.30 31.34 6.01
CA ILE A 190 -13.63 30.41 5.09
C ILE A 190 -14.05 28.96 5.38
N VAL A 191 -14.09 28.53 6.64
CA VAL A 191 -14.27 27.11 6.96
C VAL A 191 -15.71 26.67 7.18
N ASN A 192 -16.64 27.60 7.42
CA ASN A 192 -18.05 27.29 7.64
C ASN A 192 -18.68 26.45 6.50
N PRO A 193 -18.44 26.75 5.20
CA PRO A 193 -18.91 25.89 4.12
C PRO A 193 -18.39 24.45 4.22
N LEU A 194 -17.12 24.26 4.59
CA LEU A 194 -16.53 22.93 4.76
C LEU A 194 -17.16 22.21 5.96
N ASN A 195 -17.34 22.91 7.09
CA ASN A 195 -17.96 22.38 8.29
C ASN A 195 -19.39 21.91 8.04
N ASN A 196 -20.17 22.65 7.24
CA ASN A 196 -21.53 22.24 6.87
C ASN A 196 -21.52 20.90 6.13
N VAL A 197 -20.63 20.74 5.14
CA VAL A 197 -20.51 19.47 4.39
C VAL A 197 -20.06 18.32 5.29
N VAL A 198 -19.09 18.57 6.18
CA VAL A 198 -18.63 17.59 7.17
C VAL A 198 -19.78 17.14 8.08
N ALA A 199 -20.57 18.08 8.59
CA ALA A 199 -21.71 17.80 9.46
C ALA A 199 -22.82 17.02 8.71
N GLU A 200 -23.14 17.41 7.47
CA GLU A 200 -24.09 16.71 6.62
C GLU A 200 -23.65 15.28 6.26
N ASN A 201 -22.34 15.03 6.24
CA ASN A 201 -21.74 13.75 5.90
C ASN A 201 -21.41 12.87 7.12
N TYR A 202 -21.92 13.22 8.31
CA TYR A 202 -21.67 12.48 9.53
C TYR A 202 -22.09 11.00 9.34
N GLN A 203 -21.11 10.09 9.42
CA GLN A 203 -21.25 8.64 9.23
C GLN A 203 -21.76 8.15 7.86
N LYS A 204 -21.80 9.01 6.83
CA LYS A 204 -22.23 8.60 5.48
C LYS A 204 -21.09 7.95 4.69
N LYS A 205 -21.48 7.09 3.73
CA LYS A 205 -20.56 6.47 2.75
C LYS A 205 -19.76 7.55 1.98
N MET A 206 -18.63 7.15 1.39
CA MET A 206 -17.82 8.04 0.56
C MET A 206 -18.68 8.69 -0.54
N ARG A 207 -18.56 10.02 -0.68
CA ARG A 207 -19.21 10.76 -1.76
C ARG A 207 -18.37 11.90 -2.27
N PHE A 208 -18.50 12.19 -3.57
CA PHE A 208 -18.00 13.42 -4.13
C PHE A 208 -18.83 14.60 -3.62
N VAL A 209 -18.15 15.70 -3.33
CA VAL A 209 -18.75 16.96 -2.93
C VAL A 209 -18.10 18.09 -3.70
N TYR A 210 -18.89 19.12 -4.02
CA TYR A 210 -18.39 20.31 -4.70
C TYR A 210 -18.74 21.54 -3.86
N ILE A 211 -17.71 22.23 -3.39
CA ILE A 211 -17.85 23.37 -2.49
C ILE A 211 -17.45 24.61 -3.27
N LYS A 212 -18.44 25.41 -3.68
CA LYS A 212 -18.23 26.58 -4.55
C LYS A 212 -17.97 27.83 -3.71
N ASP A 213 -16.88 28.53 -3.99
CA ASP A 213 -16.62 29.88 -3.52
C ASP A 213 -15.67 30.60 -4.50
N GLU A 214 -16.20 31.48 -5.33
CA GLU A 214 -15.43 32.19 -6.37
C GLU A 214 -14.42 33.18 -5.79
N ARG A 215 -14.58 33.58 -4.52
CA ARG A 215 -13.72 34.57 -3.84
C ARG A 215 -12.80 33.93 -2.81
N ILE A 216 -12.71 32.59 -2.77
CA ILE A 216 -11.93 31.89 -1.75
C ILE A 216 -10.46 32.31 -1.76
N GLN A 217 -9.87 32.49 -2.94
CA GLN A 217 -8.48 32.90 -3.07
C GLN A 217 -8.25 34.28 -2.45
N GLU A 218 -9.12 35.26 -2.73
CA GLU A 218 -9.05 36.60 -2.13
C GLU A 218 -9.16 36.54 -0.61
N LYS A 219 -10.09 35.74 -0.08
CA LYS A 219 -10.29 35.57 1.37
C LYS A 219 -9.05 34.99 2.03
N ILE A 220 -8.48 33.93 1.45
CA ILE A 220 -7.26 33.26 1.94
C ILE A 220 -6.07 34.23 1.91
N GLU A 221 -5.83 34.90 0.78
CA GLU A 221 -4.72 35.85 0.64
C GLU A 221 -4.85 37.02 1.62
N TYR A 222 -6.07 37.55 1.81
CA TYR A 222 -6.35 38.59 2.78
C TYR A 222 -6.08 38.14 4.21
N LEU A 223 -6.58 36.96 4.61
CA LEU A 223 -6.34 36.40 5.93
C LEU A 223 -4.85 36.16 6.19
N ILE A 224 -4.13 35.57 5.23
CA ILE A 224 -2.67 35.35 5.32
C ILE A 224 -1.92 36.67 5.47
N LYS A 225 -2.30 37.72 4.72
CA LYS A 225 -1.72 39.06 4.84
C LYS A 225 -1.87 39.63 6.25
N LEU A 226 -3.02 39.41 6.90
CA LEU A 226 -3.26 39.85 8.28
C LEU A 226 -2.47 39.00 9.30
N ILE A 227 -2.48 37.68 9.14
CA ILE A 227 -1.67 36.75 9.96
C ILE A 227 -0.18 37.11 9.88
N ASN A 228 0.30 37.49 8.70
CA ASN A 228 1.67 37.96 8.50
C ASN A 228 2.03 39.20 9.31
N ARG A 229 1.04 40.02 9.68
CA ARG A 229 1.22 41.20 10.54
C ARG A 229 0.97 40.92 12.02
N ALA A 230 0.28 39.83 12.34
CA ALA A 230 -0.01 39.43 13.71
C ALA A 230 1.22 38.82 14.41
N LYS A 231 1.30 39.02 15.73
CA LYS A 231 2.29 38.39 16.60
C LYS A 231 1.70 37.13 17.21
N PHE A 232 2.44 36.02 17.12
CA PHE A 232 2.05 34.73 17.67
C PHE A 232 2.86 34.46 18.95
N PRO A 233 2.25 34.51 20.14
CA PRO A 233 2.94 34.17 21.39
C PRO A 233 3.45 32.72 21.38
N ARG A 234 4.51 32.43 22.14
CA ARG A 234 5.07 31.06 22.24
C ARG A 234 4.08 29.99 22.73
N LYS A 235 3.00 30.39 23.41
CA LYS A 235 1.93 29.51 23.90
C LYS A 235 0.71 29.42 22.97
N ALA A 236 0.76 29.98 21.75
CA ALA A 236 -0.39 30.04 20.85
C ALA A 236 -0.82 28.67 20.27
N GLY A 237 -0.09 27.58 20.57
CA GLY A 237 -0.34 26.26 19.97
C GLY A 237 0.51 26.09 18.71
N MET A 238 -0.04 26.44 17.54
CA MET A 238 0.65 26.26 16.26
C MET A 238 1.63 27.39 15.94
N LYS A 239 2.74 27.05 15.26
CA LYS A 239 3.66 28.05 14.71
C LYS A 239 2.96 28.82 13.58
N LYS A 240 3.20 30.13 13.47
CA LYS A 240 2.65 30.98 12.41
C LYS A 240 2.79 30.40 11.00
N GLY A 241 3.97 29.89 10.66
CA GLY A 241 4.21 29.27 9.35
C GLY A 241 3.39 28.01 9.10
N GLN A 242 3.07 27.25 10.15
CA GLN A 242 2.18 26.09 10.06
C GLN A 242 0.74 26.54 9.83
N VAL A 243 0.27 27.56 10.55
CA VAL A 243 -1.08 28.14 10.34
C VAL A 243 -1.25 28.65 8.91
N ILE A 244 -0.27 29.39 8.39
CA ILE A 244 -0.32 29.90 7.01
C ILE A 244 -0.41 28.75 6.01
N ARG A 245 0.40 27.71 6.17
CA ARG A 245 0.39 26.54 5.27
C ARG A 245 -0.97 25.85 5.26
N GLU A 246 -1.53 25.59 6.43
CA GLU A 246 -2.84 24.96 6.59
C GLU A 246 -3.96 25.79 5.93
N ILE A 247 -3.93 27.11 6.10
CA ILE A 247 -4.89 28.03 5.45
C ILE A 247 -4.73 28.00 3.93
N GLN A 248 -3.50 27.88 3.40
CA GLN A 248 -3.26 27.74 1.97
C GLN A 248 -3.78 26.41 1.42
N GLU A 249 -3.56 25.31 2.14
CA GLU A 249 -4.04 23.97 1.78
C GLU A 249 -5.57 23.92 1.69
N ILE A 250 -6.29 24.69 2.53
CA ILE A 250 -7.75 24.78 2.48
C ILE A 250 -8.28 25.20 1.10
N GLN A 251 -7.53 25.98 0.33
CA GLN A 251 -7.95 26.38 -1.02
C GLN A 251 -8.27 25.17 -1.92
N GLN A 252 -7.58 24.04 -1.72
CA GLN A 252 -7.74 22.82 -2.53
C GLN A 252 -9.10 22.13 -2.36
N PHE A 253 -9.88 22.51 -1.33
CA PHE A 253 -11.22 21.99 -1.08
C PHE A 253 -12.32 22.80 -1.77
N PHE A 254 -12.00 23.98 -2.32
CA PHE A 254 -12.96 24.85 -2.97
C PHE A 254 -12.82 24.80 -4.49
N ASN A 255 -13.95 24.86 -5.18
CA ASN A 255 -14.04 24.80 -6.64
C ASN A 255 -13.32 23.59 -7.24
N ASN A 256 -13.24 22.50 -6.47
CA ASN A 256 -12.59 21.26 -6.83
C ASN A 256 -13.63 20.12 -6.84
N LYS A 257 -13.75 19.43 -7.97
CA LYS A 257 -14.68 18.29 -8.16
C LYS A 257 -14.16 16.99 -7.54
N HIS A 258 -12.90 16.93 -7.14
CA HIS A 258 -12.23 15.75 -6.58
C HIS A 258 -12.21 15.74 -5.05
N VAL A 259 -13.08 16.53 -4.40
CA VAL A 259 -13.24 16.49 -2.95
C VAL A 259 -14.16 15.34 -2.57
N ILE A 260 -13.70 14.49 -1.64
CA ILE A 260 -14.44 13.33 -1.14
C ILE A 260 -14.77 13.55 0.32
N ALA A 261 -16.05 13.46 0.67
CA ALA A 261 -16.50 13.42 2.05
C ALA A 261 -16.61 11.98 2.52
N CYS A 262 -15.96 11.63 3.64
CA CYS A 262 -16.03 10.32 4.27
C CYS A 262 -15.81 10.44 5.79
N ASN A 263 -16.64 9.78 6.61
CA ASN A 263 -16.45 9.69 8.07
C ASN A 263 -16.13 11.04 8.74
N SER A 264 -16.95 12.06 8.47
CA SER A 264 -16.79 13.41 9.04
C SER A 264 -15.45 14.10 8.70
N THR A 265 -14.83 13.71 7.59
CA THR A 265 -13.59 14.29 7.07
C THR A 265 -13.78 14.55 5.57
N LEU A 266 -13.22 15.65 5.08
CA LEU A 266 -13.06 15.91 3.65
C LEU A 266 -11.65 15.55 3.25
N TYR A 267 -11.53 14.91 2.09
CA TYR A 267 -10.26 14.50 1.51
C TYR A 267 -10.14 15.10 0.12
N THR A 268 -8.94 15.55 -0.21
CA THR A 268 -8.53 15.92 -1.57
C THR A 268 -7.03 15.68 -1.68
N TYR A 269 -6.40 16.04 -2.79
CA TYR A 269 -4.95 16.03 -2.94
C TYR A 269 -4.43 17.37 -3.44
N ASN A 270 -3.15 17.63 -3.17
CA ASN A 270 -2.46 18.80 -3.68
C ASN A 270 -2.16 18.63 -5.18
N ALA A 271 -2.98 19.22 -6.03
CA ALA A 271 -2.84 19.11 -7.48
C ALA A 271 -1.56 19.77 -8.05
N ASN A 272 -0.84 20.56 -7.24
CA ASN A 272 0.41 21.21 -7.65
C ASN A 272 1.65 20.34 -7.44
N MET A 273 1.50 19.16 -6.82
CA MET A 273 2.58 18.20 -6.64
C MET A 273 2.64 17.25 -7.83
N ASP A 274 3.78 17.19 -8.52
CA ASP A 274 4.04 16.22 -9.60
C ASP A 274 5.53 15.87 -9.67
N TYR A 275 5.87 14.74 -10.30
CA TYR A 275 7.24 14.36 -10.61
C TYR A 275 7.88 15.47 -11.45
N PHE A 276 9.07 15.92 -11.02
CA PHE A 276 9.94 16.65 -11.93
C PHE A 276 10.83 15.65 -12.67
N LEU A 277 10.93 15.82 -13.98
CA LEU A 277 11.70 14.92 -14.83
C LEU A 277 12.96 15.63 -15.34
N LEU A 278 14.01 14.85 -15.57
CA LEU A 278 15.20 15.21 -16.34
C LEU A 278 15.09 14.63 -17.76
N LYS A 279 16.16 14.68 -18.55
CA LYS A 279 16.15 14.20 -19.95
C LYS A 279 15.94 12.70 -20.06
N ASN A 280 16.52 11.92 -19.14
CA ASN A 280 16.32 10.48 -19.05
C ASN A 280 15.94 10.12 -17.62
N ASN A 281 14.84 9.39 -17.45
CA ASN A 281 14.26 9.11 -16.14
C ASN A 281 14.04 7.62 -15.98
N ILE A 282 14.71 7.04 -15.00
CA ILE A 282 14.70 5.60 -14.70
C ILE A 282 14.11 5.44 -13.29
N LEU A 283 13.17 4.52 -13.16
CA LEU A 283 12.61 4.10 -11.88
C LEU A 283 12.86 2.60 -11.72
N LEU A 284 13.43 2.20 -10.59
CA LEU A 284 13.78 0.82 -10.28
C LEU A 284 12.82 0.30 -9.23
N ASP A 285 11.84 -0.51 -9.64
CA ASP A 285 10.85 -1.05 -8.71
C ASP A 285 10.42 -2.45 -9.13
N ALA A 286 10.72 -3.43 -8.28
CA ALA A 286 10.36 -4.83 -8.52
C ALA A 286 8.85 -5.04 -8.64
N SER A 287 8.07 -4.22 -7.93
CA SER A 287 6.61 -4.22 -7.97
C SER A 287 6.06 -3.67 -9.28
N GLY A 288 6.89 -3.00 -10.09
CA GLY A 288 6.52 -2.47 -11.40
C GLY A 288 5.87 -3.47 -12.36
N LYS A 289 6.16 -4.75 -12.16
CA LYS A 289 5.62 -5.86 -12.96
C LYS A 289 4.11 -6.05 -12.81
N PHE A 290 3.59 -5.81 -11.61
CA PHE A 290 2.21 -6.16 -11.26
C PHE A 290 1.46 -5.04 -10.54
N LEU A 291 2.14 -3.99 -10.07
CA LEU A 291 1.49 -2.83 -9.47
C LEU A 291 0.71 -2.07 -10.54
N HIS A 292 -0.61 -2.13 -10.45
CA HIS A 292 -1.51 -1.64 -11.49
C HIS A 292 -1.40 -0.13 -11.71
N LEU A 293 -0.90 0.62 -10.71
CA LEU A 293 -0.58 2.04 -10.81
C LEU A 293 0.23 2.39 -12.06
N TYR A 294 1.26 1.60 -12.36
CA TYR A 294 2.16 1.86 -13.49
C TYR A 294 1.52 1.54 -14.84
N GLN A 295 0.39 0.83 -14.86
CA GLN A 295 -0.34 0.48 -16.07
C GLN A 295 -1.40 1.52 -16.44
N ILE A 296 -1.99 2.18 -15.43
CA ILE A 296 -3.12 3.11 -15.61
C ILE A 296 -2.68 4.57 -15.77
N SER A 297 -1.40 4.89 -15.54
CA SER A 297 -0.89 6.26 -15.58
C SER A 297 0.04 6.49 -16.77
N ASP A 298 -0.17 7.60 -17.47
CA ASP A 298 0.66 8.10 -18.57
C ASP A 298 2.09 8.48 -18.13
N LYS A 299 2.30 8.63 -16.82
CA LYS A 299 3.59 9.01 -16.23
C LYS A 299 4.65 7.93 -16.35
N PHE A 300 4.24 6.68 -16.53
CA PHE A 300 5.13 5.52 -16.43
C PHE A 300 5.11 4.70 -17.70
N ARG A 301 6.28 4.14 -18.02
CA ARG A 301 6.44 3.12 -19.05
C ARG A 301 7.14 1.94 -18.44
N VAL A 302 6.49 0.79 -18.41
CA VAL A 302 7.02 -0.42 -17.77
C VAL A 302 7.94 -1.18 -18.73
N PHE A 303 9.15 -1.48 -18.25
CA PHE A 303 10.18 -2.29 -18.87
C PHE A 303 10.27 -3.59 -18.08
N ASP A 304 9.43 -4.56 -18.46
CA ASP A 304 9.27 -5.79 -17.68
C ASP A 304 10.48 -6.72 -17.80
N ALA A 305 10.94 -7.22 -16.65
CA ALA A 305 12.00 -8.21 -16.53
C ALA A 305 11.42 -9.55 -16.05
N GLU A 306 12.05 -10.65 -16.43
CA GLU A 306 11.67 -11.97 -15.92
C GLU A 306 12.02 -12.08 -14.41
N ARG A 307 11.28 -12.92 -13.67
CA ARG A 307 11.71 -13.33 -12.33
C ARG A 307 12.83 -14.35 -12.49
N GLU A 308 13.99 -14.07 -11.92
CA GLU A 308 15.19 -14.91 -12.09
C GLU A 308 15.48 -15.74 -10.84
N ILE A 309 15.04 -15.27 -9.66
CA ILE A 309 15.31 -15.95 -8.39
C ILE A 309 14.42 -17.19 -8.28
N GLN A 310 15.06 -18.36 -8.15
CA GLN A 310 14.39 -19.64 -7.94
C GLN A 310 14.02 -19.83 -6.46
N HIS A 311 12.78 -20.24 -6.21
CA HIS A 311 12.20 -20.45 -4.88
C HIS A 311 11.92 -21.92 -4.56
N THR A 312 12.73 -22.83 -5.10
CA THR A 312 12.55 -24.30 -5.03
C THR A 312 12.62 -24.88 -3.62
N ASN A 313 13.17 -24.13 -2.66
CA ASN A 313 13.23 -24.49 -1.24
C ASN A 313 12.26 -23.67 -0.37
N THR A 314 11.37 -22.88 -0.99
CA THR A 314 10.42 -22.02 -0.30
C THR A 314 9.03 -22.62 -0.31
N THR A 315 8.42 -22.76 0.88
CA THR A 315 6.99 -23.09 1.03
C THR A 315 6.22 -21.82 1.35
N LEU A 316 5.13 -21.57 0.61
CA LEU A 316 4.22 -20.46 0.87
C LEU A 316 2.91 -20.99 1.44
N THR A 317 2.60 -20.62 2.67
CA THR A 317 1.38 -21.04 3.38
C THR A 317 0.44 -19.85 3.53
N PHE A 318 -0.75 -19.95 2.96
CA PHE A 318 -1.84 -19.02 3.22
C PHE A 318 -2.67 -19.49 4.40
N ILE A 319 -2.83 -18.62 5.38
CA ILE A 319 -3.71 -18.83 6.52
C ILE A 319 -5.03 -18.13 6.16
N ASP A 320 -6.05 -18.90 5.78
CA ASP A 320 -7.32 -18.48 5.19
C ASP A 320 -8.25 -17.79 6.23
N GLU A 321 -7.78 -16.70 6.81
CA GLU A 321 -8.49 -15.89 7.81
C GLU A 321 -8.57 -14.43 7.37
N ASN A 322 -9.59 -13.71 7.87
CA ASN A 322 -9.71 -12.29 7.59
C ASN A 322 -8.83 -11.48 8.54
N SER A 323 -7.78 -10.88 7.99
CA SER A 323 -6.77 -10.07 8.68
C SER A 323 -6.88 -8.58 8.35
N THR A 324 -8.09 -8.12 7.98
CA THR A 324 -8.38 -6.68 7.90
C THR A 324 -8.54 -6.10 9.30
N THR A 325 -8.18 -4.83 9.49
CA THR A 325 -8.32 -4.15 10.80
C THR A 325 -9.73 -4.25 11.37
N THR A 326 -10.76 -4.05 10.53
CA THR A 326 -12.16 -4.18 10.97
C THR A 326 -12.51 -5.60 11.40
N ALA A 327 -11.90 -6.64 10.82
CA ALA A 327 -12.12 -8.01 11.24
C ALA A 327 -11.39 -8.34 12.53
N ILE A 328 -10.12 -7.93 12.65
CA ILE A 328 -9.29 -8.11 13.84
C ILE A 328 -9.93 -7.42 15.05
N ASN A 329 -10.36 -6.16 14.90
CA ASN A 329 -10.94 -5.35 15.98
C ASN A 329 -12.25 -5.90 16.56
N LYS A 330 -12.90 -6.87 15.91
CA LYS A 330 -14.09 -7.53 16.47
C LYS A 330 -13.76 -8.43 17.66
N ASP A 331 -12.57 -9.03 17.66
CA ASP A 331 -12.10 -9.94 18.71
C ASP A 331 -10.57 -10.03 18.69
N GLU A 332 -9.92 -8.90 19.01
CA GLU A 332 -8.45 -8.75 18.91
C GLU A 332 -7.72 -9.79 19.76
N GLN A 333 -8.21 -10.01 20.99
CA GLN A 333 -7.59 -10.94 21.92
C GLN A 333 -7.58 -12.37 21.36
N LYS A 334 -8.71 -12.85 20.83
CA LYS A 334 -8.80 -14.16 20.21
C LYS A 334 -7.92 -14.26 18.97
N TYR A 335 -7.89 -13.22 18.13
CA TYR A 335 -7.06 -13.16 16.93
C TYR A 335 -5.58 -13.35 17.27
N TYR A 336 -5.04 -12.48 18.13
CA TYR A 336 -3.62 -12.52 18.47
C TYR A 336 -3.23 -13.75 19.27
N SER A 337 -4.12 -14.26 20.14
CA SER A 337 -3.86 -15.50 20.87
C SER A 337 -3.66 -16.68 19.91
N ALA A 338 -4.54 -16.82 18.89
CA ALA A 338 -4.43 -17.86 17.89
C ALA A 338 -3.19 -17.69 16.99
N ILE A 339 -2.85 -16.45 16.59
CA ILE A 339 -1.62 -16.15 15.85
C ILE A 339 -0.38 -16.55 16.64
N ILE A 340 -0.32 -16.19 17.93
CA ILE A 340 0.83 -16.48 18.80
C ILE A 340 1.00 -18.00 18.95
N GLU A 341 -0.08 -18.72 19.20
CA GLU A 341 -0.06 -20.19 19.28
C GLU A 341 0.38 -20.82 17.96
N TYR A 342 -0.11 -20.31 16.83
CA TYR A 342 0.25 -20.79 15.51
C TYR A 342 1.74 -20.58 15.21
N ILE A 343 2.28 -19.38 15.50
CA ILE A 343 3.70 -19.09 15.31
C ILE A 343 4.56 -20.02 16.18
N LYS A 344 4.20 -20.20 17.46
CA LYS A 344 4.92 -21.12 18.37
C LYS A 344 4.92 -22.56 17.87
N LYS A 345 3.79 -23.03 17.32
CA LYS A 345 3.67 -24.39 16.77
C LYS A 345 4.55 -24.61 15.53
N HIS A 346 4.74 -23.57 14.74
CA HIS A 346 5.50 -23.62 13.48
C HIS A 346 6.91 -23.05 13.60
N THR A 347 7.41 -22.81 14.82
CA THR A 347 8.73 -22.24 15.06
C THR A 347 9.49 -23.08 16.08
N THR A 348 10.76 -23.33 15.79
CA THR A 348 11.71 -24.00 16.66
C THR A 348 12.74 -22.99 17.21
N LYS A 349 13.52 -23.39 18.20
CA LYS A 349 14.53 -22.49 18.82
C LYS A 349 15.63 -22.03 17.86
N THR A 350 15.86 -22.76 16.77
CA THR A 350 16.90 -22.47 15.77
C THR A 350 16.39 -21.63 14.61
N ASP A 351 15.08 -21.43 14.50
CA ASP A 351 14.50 -20.62 13.43
C ASP A 351 14.73 -19.13 13.68
N LYS A 352 15.07 -18.39 12.62
CA LYS A 352 15.09 -16.93 12.59
C LYS A 352 13.81 -16.45 11.89
N VAL A 353 12.94 -15.77 12.64
CA VAL A 353 11.57 -15.45 12.26
C VAL A 353 11.34 -13.95 12.15
N LEU A 354 10.85 -13.51 11.00
CA LEU A 354 10.40 -12.15 10.78
C LEU A 354 8.88 -12.09 10.82
N ILE A 355 8.32 -11.29 11.72
CA ILE A 355 6.88 -11.02 11.79
C ILE A 355 6.63 -9.63 11.20
N ILE A 356 5.68 -9.54 10.28
CA ILE A 356 5.31 -8.31 9.59
C ILE A 356 3.84 -7.99 9.86
N GLY A 357 3.57 -6.79 10.34
CA GLY A 357 2.23 -6.29 10.64
C GLY A 357 2.15 -4.77 10.62
N ARG A 358 1.18 -4.20 11.35
CA ARG A 358 1.07 -2.76 11.63
C ARG A 358 1.70 -2.41 12.97
N ASP A 359 2.04 -1.15 13.18
CA ASP A 359 2.62 -0.65 14.44
C ASP A 359 1.84 -1.11 15.68
N ASP A 360 0.51 -1.05 15.62
CA ASP A 360 -0.36 -1.44 16.73
C ASP A 360 -0.34 -2.95 17.03
N ASP A 361 0.16 -3.78 16.13
CA ASP A 361 0.22 -5.24 16.30
C ASP A 361 1.38 -5.64 17.23
N GLU A 362 2.45 -4.84 17.30
CA GLU A 362 3.66 -5.13 18.07
C GLU A 362 3.35 -5.38 19.54
N LYS A 363 2.44 -4.59 20.13
CA LYS A 363 2.05 -4.72 21.53
C LYS A 363 1.50 -6.11 21.86
N TYR A 364 0.82 -6.76 20.91
CA TYR A 364 0.24 -8.09 21.08
C TYR A 364 1.27 -9.19 20.83
N ILE A 365 2.18 -8.99 19.89
CA ILE A 365 3.21 -9.97 19.49
C ILE A 365 4.46 -9.90 20.38
N SER A 366 4.61 -8.84 21.18
CA SER A 366 5.71 -8.64 22.13
C SER A 366 6.11 -9.87 22.95
N PRO A 367 5.20 -10.78 23.38
CA PRO A 367 5.59 -12.00 24.11
C PRO A 367 6.39 -13.03 23.29
N LEU A 368 6.45 -12.89 21.96
CA LEU A 368 7.24 -13.74 21.07
C LEU A 368 8.64 -13.17 20.79
N LEU A 369 8.84 -11.87 20.97
CA LEU A 369 10.03 -11.18 20.48
C LEU A 369 11.27 -11.56 21.28
N ASN A 370 12.35 -11.84 20.56
CA ASN A 370 13.67 -12.17 21.08
C ASN A 370 14.70 -12.05 19.94
N ASP A 371 15.97 -12.38 20.19
CA ASP A 371 17.05 -12.27 19.19
C ASP A 371 16.76 -13.01 17.88
N ASN A 372 16.01 -14.12 17.94
CA ASN A 372 15.63 -14.94 16.79
C ASN A 372 14.24 -14.59 16.22
N VAL A 373 13.42 -13.80 16.91
CA VAL A 373 12.06 -13.44 16.47
C VAL A 373 11.89 -11.94 16.51
N GLN A 374 11.85 -11.32 15.34
CA GLN A 374 11.77 -9.88 15.19
C GLN A 374 10.44 -9.45 14.57
N PHE A 375 9.99 -8.26 14.94
CA PHE A 375 8.80 -7.63 14.37
C PHE A 375 9.20 -6.38 13.58
N VAL A 376 8.51 -6.13 12.46
CA VAL A 376 8.63 -4.89 11.71
C VAL A 376 7.30 -4.51 11.07
N ASN A 377 7.04 -3.21 10.93
CA ASN A 377 5.93 -2.72 10.14
C ASN A 377 6.24 -2.66 8.63
N PHE A 378 5.20 -2.59 7.80
CA PHE A 378 5.33 -2.54 6.34
C PHE A 378 6.12 -1.33 5.81
N ASP A 379 6.09 -0.19 6.50
CA ASP A 379 6.76 1.04 6.05
C ASP A 379 8.27 0.99 6.29
N SER A 380 8.66 0.41 7.42
CA SER A 380 10.03 0.36 7.95
C SER A 380 10.85 -0.78 7.37
N MET A 381 10.21 -1.84 6.87
CA MET A 381 10.91 -2.96 6.26
C MET A 381 11.49 -2.64 4.88
N ARG A 382 10.90 -1.68 4.14
CA ARG A 382 11.35 -1.33 2.78
C ARG A 382 12.76 -0.74 2.83
N GLY A 383 13.64 -1.25 1.97
CA GLY A 383 15.06 -0.88 1.87
C GLY A 383 16.01 -1.59 2.85
N ARG A 384 15.52 -2.25 3.91
CA ARG A 384 16.40 -2.92 4.90
C ARG A 384 16.86 -4.32 4.48
N ASN A 385 18.04 -4.71 4.94
CA ASN A 385 18.65 -6.02 4.63
C ASN A 385 18.90 -6.90 5.87
N ASP A 386 18.40 -6.45 7.02
CA ASP A 386 18.68 -6.99 8.36
C ASP A 386 18.22 -8.45 8.51
N TRP A 387 17.22 -8.85 7.72
CA TRP A 387 16.59 -10.17 7.78
C TRP A 387 17.05 -11.14 6.69
N SER A 388 18.12 -10.83 5.98
CA SER A 388 18.63 -11.65 4.87
C SER A 388 18.90 -13.11 5.22
N GLU A 389 19.25 -13.40 6.48
CA GLU A 389 19.50 -14.74 7.02
C GLU A 389 18.27 -15.43 7.61
N PHE A 390 17.13 -14.75 7.67
CA PHE A 390 15.93 -15.29 8.30
C PHE A 390 15.35 -16.39 7.40
N ASN A 391 14.85 -17.46 8.02
CA ASN A 391 14.30 -18.60 7.29
C ASN A 391 12.76 -18.65 7.34
N LYS A 392 12.12 -17.88 8.23
CA LYS A 392 10.66 -17.80 8.32
C LYS A 392 10.15 -16.38 8.28
N CYS A 393 9.02 -16.17 7.61
CA CYS A 393 8.33 -14.89 7.61
C CYS A 393 6.83 -15.07 7.84
N PHE A 394 6.24 -14.30 8.75
CA PHE A 394 4.81 -14.28 9.03
C PHE A 394 4.25 -12.88 8.75
N VAL A 395 3.36 -12.79 7.77
CA VAL A 395 2.56 -11.58 7.51
C VAL A 395 1.21 -11.76 8.19
N ILE A 396 1.02 -11.07 9.31
CA ILE A 396 -0.11 -11.31 10.23
C ILE A 396 -1.24 -10.29 10.09
N HIS A 397 -1.07 -9.25 9.28
CA HIS A 397 -2.05 -8.19 9.04
C HIS A 397 -1.90 -7.68 7.62
N LEU A 398 -3.00 -7.44 6.91
CA LEU A 398 -2.94 -6.82 5.58
C LEU A 398 -2.64 -5.31 5.66
N PRO A 399 -1.72 -4.78 4.84
CA PRO A 399 -1.39 -3.36 4.75
C PRO A 399 -2.43 -2.57 3.95
N ASN A 400 -3.72 -2.71 4.25
CA ASN A 400 -4.76 -1.95 3.55
C ASN A 400 -4.75 -0.48 4.00
N ASP A 401 -4.67 0.44 3.04
CA ASP A 401 -4.96 1.84 3.30
C ASP A 401 -6.47 2.11 3.38
N GLN A 402 -6.83 3.34 3.78
CA GLN A 402 -8.23 3.76 3.71
C GLN A 402 -8.70 3.82 2.26
N PHE A 403 -9.92 3.34 1.98
CA PHE A 403 -10.50 3.34 0.63
C PHE A 403 -10.41 4.69 -0.08
N VAL A 404 -10.62 5.80 0.63
CA VAL A 404 -10.52 7.16 0.08
C VAL A 404 -9.15 7.46 -0.53
N LYS A 405 -8.06 6.92 0.03
CA LYS A 405 -6.70 7.13 -0.49
C LYS A 405 -6.54 6.49 -1.87
N TYR A 406 -7.06 5.28 -2.07
CA TYR A 406 -7.03 4.61 -3.37
C TYR A 406 -7.84 5.38 -4.43
N VAL A 407 -8.96 5.99 -4.05
CA VAL A 407 -9.73 6.87 -4.96
C VAL A 407 -8.90 8.08 -5.36
N LEU A 408 -8.28 8.78 -4.41
CA LEU A 408 -7.45 9.95 -4.69
C LEU A 408 -6.21 9.58 -5.51
N GLN A 409 -5.61 8.41 -5.25
CA GLN A 409 -4.51 7.87 -6.04
C GLN A 409 -4.94 7.64 -7.49
N TYR A 410 -6.10 7.00 -7.71
CA TYR A 410 -6.64 6.81 -9.05
C TYR A 410 -6.85 8.14 -9.78
N LEU A 411 -7.53 9.10 -9.15
CA LEU A 411 -7.80 10.42 -9.73
C LEU A 411 -6.51 11.16 -10.09
N TYR A 412 -5.52 11.14 -9.18
CA TYR A 412 -4.24 11.80 -9.38
C TYR A 412 -3.41 11.21 -10.53
N TYR A 413 -3.30 9.87 -10.58
CA TYR A 413 -2.42 9.19 -11.52
C TYR A 413 -3.02 8.98 -12.90
N THR A 414 -4.34 8.82 -13.00
CA THR A 414 -5.03 8.63 -14.28
C THR A 414 -5.52 9.95 -14.89
N LYS A 415 -5.73 10.98 -14.05
CA LYS A 415 -6.42 12.24 -14.41
C LYS A 415 -7.83 12.01 -14.98
N GLN A 416 -8.39 10.82 -14.80
CA GLN A 416 -9.73 10.47 -15.24
C GLN A 416 -10.73 10.74 -14.11
N ASP A 417 -11.90 11.26 -14.45
CA ASP A 417 -12.97 11.44 -13.48
C ASP A 417 -13.62 10.11 -13.12
N LEU A 418 -14.03 9.99 -11.86
CA LEU A 418 -14.85 8.90 -11.36
C LEU A 418 -16.28 9.40 -11.14
N GLN A 419 -17.24 8.50 -11.32
CA GLN A 419 -18.63 8.73 -10.98
C GLN A 419 -18.90 8.38 -9.51
N GLN A 420 -19.98 8.91 -8.95
CA GLN A 420 -20.37 8.61 -7.56
C GLN A 420 -20.62 7.10 -7.33
N SER A 421 -21.06 6.37 -8.34
CA SER A 421 -21.25 4.90 -8.30
C SER A 421 -19.94 4.13 -8.15
N ASP A 422 -18.82 4.68 -8.64
CA ASP A 422 -17.51 4.03 -8.59
C ASP A 422 -16.96 3.96 -7.16
N LEU A 423 -17.44 4.85 -6.28
CA LEU A 423 -17.07 4.90 -4.86
C LEU A 423 -17.79 3.84 -4.01
N GLU A 424 -18.66 3.04 -4.62
CA GLU A 424 -19.43 2.03 -3.89
C GLU A 424 -18.55 0.88 -3.42
N ILE A 425 -18.45 0.73 -2.10
CA ILE A 425 -17.78 -0.38 -1.43
C ILE A 425 -18.84 -1.38 -0.98
N ASN A 426 -18.71 -2.61 -1.45
CA ASN A 426 -19.52 -3.74 -1.01
C ASN A 426 -18.64 -4.98 -0.85
N LYS A 427 -19.25 -6.07 -0.38
CA LYS A 427 -18.53 -7.34 -0.16
C LYS A 427 -18.22 -8.01 -1.51
N ILE A 428 -16.94 -8.25 -1.79
CA ILE A 428 -16.41 -9.09 -2.85
C ILE A 428 -15.87 -10.36 -2.19
N ASP A 429 -16.53 -11.49 -2.42
CA ASP A 429 -16.30 -12.76 -1.74
C ASP A 429 -16.40 -12.67 -0.20
N THR A 430 -15.27 -12.54 0.50
CA THR A 430 -15.14 -12.51 1.97
C THR A 430 -14.73 -11.13 2.48
N ASN A 431 -14.31 -10.23 1.60
CA ASN A 431 -13.74 -8.92 1.93
C ASN A 431 -14.56 -7.78 1.31
N HIS A 432 -14.28 -6.54 1.70
CA HIS A 432 -14.87 -5.37 1.07
C HIS A 432 -13.94 -4.84 -0.02
N GLY A 433 -14.51 -4.36 -1.12
CA GLY A 433 -13.79 -3.83 -2.27
C GLY A 433 -14.67 -2.90 -3.10
N PHE A 434 -14.08 -2.24 -4.11
CA PHE A 434 -14.83 -1.42 -5.06
C PHE A 434 -15.56 -2.33 -6.06
N VAL A 435 -16.90 -2.32 -6.06
CA VAL A 435 -17.68 -3.28 -6.87
C VAL A 435 -18.02 -2.78 -8.27
N ASN A 436 -18.06 -1.47 -8.47
CA ASN A 436 -18.47 -0.87 -9.75
C ASN A 436 -17.28 -0.39 -10.59
N ASN A 437 -16.07 -0.36 -10.03
CA ASN A 437 -14.86 0.05 -10.75
C ASN A 437 -13.72 -0.95 -10.51
N ILE A 438 -13.47 -1.79 -11.53
CA ILE A 438 -12.47 -2.87 -11.47
C ILE A 438 -11.03 -2.35 -11.45
N GLU A 439 -10.74 -1.25 -12.14
CA GLU A 439 -9.38 -0.69 -12.19
C GLU A 439 -9.00 -0.10 -10.83
N LEU A 440 -9.96 0.53 -10.14
CA LEU A 440 -9.78 1.01 -8.78
C LEU A 440 -9.58 -0.13 -7.77
N GLU A 441 -10.30 -1.25 -7.91
CA GLU A 441 -10.07 -2.44 -7.08
C GLU A 441 -8.72 -3.12 -7.38
N LYS A 442 -8.31 -3.20 -8.65
CA LYS A 442 -6.97 -3.69 -9.03
C LYS A 442 -5.86 -2.83 -8.46
N LEU A 443 -6.01 -1.50 -8.50
CA LEU A 443 -5.07 -0.56 -7.88
C LEU A 443 -4.90 -0.89 -6.39
N ARG A 444 -6.01 -1.04 -5.67
CA ARG A 444 -6.02 -1.39 -4.25
C ARG A 444 -5.36 -2.75 -3.96
N ILE A 445 -5.76 -3.80 -4.68
CA ILE A 445 -5.27 -5.17 -4.44
C ILE A 445 -3.78 -5.27 -4.77
N THR A 446 -3.34 -4.69 -5.88
CA THR A 446 -1.93 -4.79 -6.31
C THR A 446 -1.00 -3.97 -5.42
N ASP A 447 -1.45 -2.87 -4.83
CA ASP A 447 -0.71 -2.13 -3.79
C ASP A 447 -0.51 -2.96 -2.51
N VAL A 448 -1.56 -3.65 -2.05
CA VAL A 448 -1.47 -4.57 -0.91
C VAL A 448 -0.51 -5.73 -1.20
N VAL A 449 -0.64 -6.36 -2.38
CA VAL A 449 0.26 -7.43 -2.82
C VAL A 449 1.70 -6.94 -2.91
N SER A 450 1.92 -5.71 -3.41
CA SER A 450 3.25 -5.10 -3.54
C SER A 450 3.94 -5.03 -2.18
N SER A 451 3.22 -4.53 -1.17
CA SER A 451 3.74 -4.45 0.19
C SER A 451 4.06 -5.82 0.78
N ILE A 452 3.17 -6.81 0.62
CA ILE A 452 3.40 -8.18 1.12
C ILE A 452 4.59 -8.82 0.43
N TYR A 453 4.63 -8.78 -0.91
CA TYR A 453 5.72 -9.33 -1.71
C TYR A 453 7.08 -8.74 -1.31
N GLN A 454 7.17 -7.42 -1.18
CA GLN A 454 8.40 -6.75 -0.75
C GLN A 454 8.85 -7.18 0.65
N GLY A 455 7.91 -7.48 1.56
CA GLY A 455 8.20 -7.99 2.90
C GLY A 455 8.70 -9.44 2.88
N LEU A 456 7.99 -10.32 2.16
CA LEU A 456 8.37 -11.73 2.01
C LEU A 456 9.75 -11.88 1.36
N LYS A 457 10.11 -11.00 0.42
CA LYS A 457 11.44 -10.99 -0.20
C LYS A 457 12.55 -10.46 0.72
N ARG A 458 12.30 -10.10 1.99
CA ARG A 458 13.35 -9.67 2.94
C ARG A 458 14.08 -10.84 3.59
N VAL A 459 13.45 -12.00 3.66
CA VAL A 459 14.02 -13.21 4.26
C VAL A 459 14.68 -14.09 3.20
N ASN A 460 15.55 -15.01 3.65
CA ASN A 460 16.26 -15.98 2.83
C ASN A 460 16.95 -15.39 1.58
N ARG A 461 17.65 -14.25 1.75
CA ARG A 461 18.41 -13.59 0.66
C ARG A 461 19.79 -14.18 0.46
N ILE A 462 20.36 -14.79 1.50
CA ILE A 462 21.61 -15.56 1.37
C ILE A 462 21.23 -16.93 0.81
N ASN A 463 21.12 -16.97 -0.52
CA ASN A 463 20.62 -18.12 -1.27
C ASN A 463 21.67 -19.24 -1.27
N THR A 464 21.73 -20.02 -0.19
CA THR A 464 22.41 -21.30 -0.18
C THR A 464 21.39 -22.34 -0.61
N SER A 465 21.78 -23.28 -1.48
CA SER A 465 20.91 -24.33 -2.02
C SER A 465 20.33 -25.28 -0.95
N GLU A 466 20.67 -25.09 0.32
CA GLU A 466 20.36 -25.94 1.45
C GLU A 466 19.32 -25.33 2.41
N ASN A 467 19.12 -24.00 2.40
CA ASN A 467 18.24 -23.34 3.37
C ASN A 467 16.76 -23.48 2.98
N GLN A 468 15.99 -24.18 3.81
CA GLN A 468 14.52 -24.20 3.70
C GLN A 468 13.93 -22.89 4.19
N CYS A 469 12.98 -22.35 3.45
CA CYS A 469 12.29 -21.12 3.79
C CYS A 469 10.77 -21.35 3.87
N GLU A 470 10.14 -20.81 4.91
CA GLU A 470 8.69 -20.90 5.10
C GLU A 470 8.09 -19.50 5.21
N LEU A 471 7.15 -19.21 4.32
CA LEU A 471 6.45 -17.93 4.25
C LEU A 471 4.99 -18.15 4.63
N TYR A 472 4.49 -17.38 5.57
CA TYR A 472 3.13 -17.47 6.07
C TYR A 472 2.41 -16.14 5.85
N VAL A 473 1.26 -16.16 5.18
CA VAL A 473 0.47 -14.96 4.92
C VAL A 473 -0.96 -15.17 5.40
N VAL A 474 -1.38 -14.38 6.39
CA VAL A 474 -2.76 -14.41 6.87
C VAL A 474 -3.63 -13.58 5.94
N THR A 475 -4.40 -14.25 5.10
CA THR A 475 -5.39 -13.64 4.21
C THR A 475 -6.32 -14.71 3.66
N ASN A 476 -7.60 -14.38 3.53
CA ASN A 476 -8.58 -15.20 2.82
C ASN A 476 -8.99 -14.59 1.46
N ASN A 477 -8.29 -13.54 1.01
CA ASN A 477 -8.54 -12.89 -0.27
C ASN A 477 -7.83 -13.65 -1.41
N LYS A 478 -8.60 -14.34 -2.26
CA LYS A 478 -8.03 -15.16 -3.34
C LYS A 478 -7.23 -14.36 -4.37
N TRP A 479 -7.63 -13.13 -4.71
CA TRP A 479 -6.86 -12.31 -5.65
C TRP A 479 -5.47 -11.95 -5.09
N ILE A 480 -5.37 -11.67 -3.79
CA ILE A 480 -4.08 -11.44 -3.14
C ILE A 480 -3.25 -12.73 -3.15
N GLN A 481 -3.86 -13.88 -2.86
CA GLN A 481 -3.16 -15.17 -2.86
C GLN A 481 -2.59 -15.51 -4.24
N ASP A 482 -3.42 -15.42 -5.28
CA ASP A 482 -3.06 -15.76 -6.66
C ASP A 482 -1.94 -14.85 -7.18
N LEU A 483 -2.10 -13.53 -7.02
CA LEU A 483 -1.09 -12.56 -7.45
C LEU A 483 0.25 -12.74 -6.72
N LEU A 484 0.23 -13.10 -5.43
CA LEU A 484 1.46 -13.40 -4.70
C LEU A 484 2.16 -14.62 -5.29
N VAL A 485 1.45 -15.73 -5.51
CA VAL A 485 2.02 -16.95 -6.09
C VAL A 485 2.69 -16.68 -7.44
N GLU A 486 2.06 -15.88 -8.29
CA GLU A 486 2.61 -15.48 -9.60
C GLU A 486 3.96 -14.75 -9.51
N GLN A 487 4.27 -14.10 -8.38
CA GLN A 487 5.54 -13.38 -8.21
C GLN A 487 6.71 -14.27 -7.78
N PHE A 488 6.48 -15.50 -7.32
CA PHE A 488 7.53 -16.41 -6.88
C PHE A 488 7.77 -17.53 -7.90
N LYS A 489 8.92 -17.49 -8.57
CA LYS A 489 9.30 -18.51 -9.55
C LYS A 489 9.74 -19.80 -8.85
N GLY A 490 9.07 -20.90 -9.16
CA GLY A 490 9.50 -22.24 -8.75
C GLY A 490 9.32 -22.54 -7.26
N LEU A 491 8.25 -22.05 -6.62
CA LEU A 491 7.91 -22.41 -5.23
C LEU A 491 7.90 -23.94 -5.04
N LYS A 492 8.42 -24.40 -3.90
CA LYS A 492 8.37 -25.83 -3.52
C LYS A 492 6.95 -26.32 -3.38
N GLU A 493 6.14 -25.56 -2.66
CA GLU A 493 4.78 -25.92 -2.28
C GLU A 493 3.98 -24.67 -1.90
N VAL A 494 2.68 -24.69 -2.23
CA VAL A 494 1.69 -23.71 -1.74
C VAL A 494 0.68 -24.43 -0.87
N ARG A 495 0.52 -23.99 0.39
CA ARG A 495 -0.37 -24.59 1.38
C ARG A 495 -1.49 -23.64 1.78
N HIS A 496 -2.61 -24.21 2.23
CA HIS A 496 -3.73 -23.47 2.81
C HIS A 496 -4.09 -24.04 4.18
N GLU A 497 -4.10 -23.19 5.19
CA GLU A 497 -4.39 -23.51 6.58
C GLU A 497 -5.45 -22.57 7.16
N LYS A 498 -5.98 -22.88 8.35
CA LYS A 498 -6.94 -22.04 9.08
C LYS A 498 -6.55 -21.94 10.54
N LEU A 499 -6.70 -20.75 11.14
CA LEU A 499 -6.46 -20.56 12.58
C LEU A 499 -7.67 -21.01 13.39
N PHE A 500 -8.86 -20.70 12.89
CA PHE A 500 -10.09 -20.98 13.59
C PHE A 500 -10.80 -22.16 12.93
N THR A 501 -11.10 -23.19 13.71
CA THR A 501 -12.18 -24.09 13.35
C THR A 501 -13.46 -23.28 13.32
N THR A 502 -14.03 -23.09 12.12
CA THR A 502 -15.29 -22.35 11.97
C THR A 502 -16.34 -22.89 12.94
N VAL A 503 -17.20 -22.02 13.50
CA VAL A 503 -18.37 -22.44 14.29
C VAL A 503 -19.21 -23.46 13.51
N THR A 504 -19.21 -23.36 12.17
CA THR A 504 -19.79 -24.35 11.28
C THR A 504 -19.13 -25.73 11.41
N HIS A 505 -17.80 -25.83 11.51
CA HIS A 505 -17.11 -27.09 11.78
C HIS A 505 -17.42 -27.68 13.15
N GLU A 506 -17.52 -26.85 14.20
CA GLU A 506 -17.95 -27.34 15.52
C GLU A 506 -19.41 -27.83 15.49
N ARG A 507 -20.29 -27.09 14.82
CA ARG A 507 -21.69 -27.51 14.59
C ARG A 507 -21.75 -28.80 13.79
N VAL A 508 -20.96 -28.92 12.73
CA VAL A 508 -20.82 -30.13 11.91
C VAL A 508 -20.36 -31.31 12.77
N LYS A 509 -19.33 -31.14 13.60
CA LYS A 509 -18.87 -32.18 14.54
C LYS A 509 -19.95 -32.56 15.57
N LYS A 510 -20.68 -31.58 16.12
CA LYS A 510 -21.81 -31.84 17.04
C LYS A 510 -22.91 -32.65 16.36
N VAL A 511 -23.28 -32.28 15.13
CA VAL A 511 -24.29 -32.99 14.32
C VAL A 511 -23.81 -34.41 13.98
N ASP A 512 -22.56 -34.57 13.55
CA ASP A 512 -21.95 -35.86 13.23
C ASP A 512 -21.91 -36.79 14.44
N ASN A 513 -21.36 -36.32 15.56
CA ASN A 513 -21.29 -37.07 16.81
C ASN A 513 -22.68 -37.48 17.33
N PHE A 514 -23.67 -36.59 17.25
CA PHE A 514 -25.03 -36.89 17.66
C PHE A 514 -25.64 -38.03 16.84
N PHE A 515 -25.57 -37.94 15.51
CA PHE A 515 -26.13 -38.97 14.65
C PHE A 515 -25.37 -40.31 14.73
N LYS A 516 -24.07 -40.29 15.05
CA LYS A 516 -23.30 -41.49 15.40
C LYS A 516 -23.71 -42.10 16.73
N SER A 517 -24.12 -41.28 17.71
CA SER A 517 -24.54 -41.74 19.04
C SER A 517 -25.99 -42.26 19.12
N LEU A 518 -26.81 -42.00 18.11
CA LEU A 518 -28.21 -42.42 18.04
C LEU A 518 -28.31 -43.96 17.97
N LYS A 519 -29.11 -44.54 18.86
CA LYS A 519 -29.28 -46.01 18.92
C LYS A 519 -30.25 -46.49 17.85
N LYS A 520 -30.05 -47.71 17.35
CA LYS A 520 -30.96 -48.34 16.39
C LYS A 520 -32.39 -48.40 16.96
N GLY A 521 -33.36 -47.96 16.16
CA GLY A 521 -34.78 -47.87 16.55
C GLY A 521 -35.16 -46.57 17.24
N GLU A 522 -34.21 -45.67 17.53
CA GLU A 522 -34.49 -44.40 18.18
C GLU A 522 -35.08 -43.38 17.19
N LYS A 523 -36.13 -42.69 17.64
CA LYS A 523 -36.89 -41.70 16.85
C LYS A 523 -36.91 -40.37 17.60
N ILE A 524 -36.38 -39.32 16.98
CA ILE A 524 -36.29 -37.99 17.61
C ILE A 524 -36.82 -36.89 16.69
N LYS A 525 -37.47 -35.87 17.27
CA LYS A 525 -37.99 -34.72 16.52
C LYS A 525 -36.84 -33.85 16.02
N LYS A 526 -36.91 -33.38 14.76
CA LYS A 526 -35.91 -32.46 14.17
C LYS A 526 -35.73 -31.15 14.97
N ALA A 527 -36.77 -30.68 15.66
CA ALA A 527 -36.69 -29.50 16.53
C ALA A 527 -35.93 -29.79 17.84
N GLU A 528 -36.07 -31.00 18.37
CA GLU A 528 -35.43 -31.43 19.61
C GLU A 528 -33.95 -31.70 19.40
N VAL A 529 -33.57 -32.31 18.26
CA VAL A 529 -32.16 -32.44 17.84
C VAL A 529 -31.47 -31.07 17.81
N ARG A 530 -32.12 -30.07 17.20
CA ARG A 530 -31.59 -28.70 17.15
C ARG A 530 -31.38 -28.10 18.54
N LYS A 531 -32.32 -28.32 19.46
CA LYS A 531 -32.22 -27.86 20.85
C LYS A 531 -31.09 -28.56 21.60
N LEU A 532 -30.98 -29.88 21.50
CA LEU A 532 -29.93 -30.69 22.14
C LEU A 532 -28.53 -30.31 21.68
N LEU A 533 -28.38 -29.89 20.42
CA LEU A 533 -27.10 -29.46 19.86
C LEU A 533 -26.78 -27.98 20.10
N GLY A 534 -27.72 -27.21 20.67
CA GLY A 534 -27.61 -25.76 20.80
C GLY A 534 -27.60 -25.02 19.45
N ILE A 535 -28.26 -25.59 18.42
CA ILE A 535 -28.36 -25.04 17.06
C ILE A 535 -29.84 -24.78 16.74
N GLU A 536 -30.45 -23.84 17.46
CA GLU A 536 -31.90 -23.60 17.38
C GLU A 536 -32.33 -23.09 15.99
N ASP A 537 -31.48 -22.28 15.34
CA ASP A 537 -31.71 -21.79 13.98
C ASP A 537 -31.71 -22.94 12.95
N ARG A 538 -32.82 -23.06 12.22
CA ARG A 538 -33.04 -24.11 11.21
C ARG A 538 -32.08 -24.00 10.02
N LYS A 539 -31.75 -22.79 9.57
CA LYS A 539 -30.83 -22.56 8.44
C LYS A 539 -29.42 -22.99 8.83
N LEU A 540 -28.96 -22.65 10.03
CA LEU A 540 -27.64 -23.02 10.53
C LEU A 540 -27.47 -24.54 10.69
N PHE A 541 -28.49 -25.23 11.22
CA PHE A 541 -28.51 -26.69 11.28
C PHE A 541 -28.50 -27.33 9.88
N SER A 542 -29.29 -26.78 8.95
CA SER A 542 -29.33 -27.27 7.57
C SER A 542 -28.00 -27.09 6.84
N ILE A 543 -27.29 -25.97 7.07
CA ILE A 543 -25.94 -25.75 6.53
C ILE A 543 -24.99 -26.81 7.06
N ALA A 544 -24.97 -27.05 8.39
CA ALA A 544 -24.11 -28.07 8.98
C ALA A 544 -24.37 -29.48 8.41
N LEU A 545 -25.65 -29.85 8.25
CA LEU A 545 -26.03 -31.13 7.67
C LEU A 545 -25.65 -31.22 6.17
N LYS A 546 -25.83 -30.16 5.39
CA LYS A 546 -25.38 -30.10 3.98
C LYS A 546 -23.88 -30.27 3.86
N THR A 547 -23.10 -29.64 4.73
CA THR A 547 -21.64 -29.77 4.77
C THR A 547 -21.19 -31.22 5.02
N LEU A 548 -21.98 -32.02 5.75
CA LEU A 548 -21.70 -33.45 5.94
C LEU A 548 -22.02 -34.33 4.73
N GLY A 549 -22.71 -33.80 3.71
CA GLY A 549 -23.24 -34.57 2.57
C GLY A 549 -24.77 -34.65 2.54
N GLY A 550 -25.47 -33.95 3.44
CA GLY A 550 -26.92 -33.84 3.43
C GLY A 550 -27.62 -35.18 3.61
N LYS A 551 -28.44 -35.55 2.62
CA LYS A 551 -29.23 -36.80 2.64
C LYS A 551 -28.35 -38.04 2.53
N GLU A 552 -27.31 -38.00 1.69
CA GLU A 552 -26.38 -39.13 1.51
C GLU A 552 -25.64 -39.46 2.80
N TYR A 553 -25.28 -38.44 3.57
CA TYR A 553 -24.69 -38.64 4.89
C TYR A 553 -25.65 -39.33 5.86
N LEU A 554 -26.91 -38.89 5.91
CA LEU A 554 -27.91 -39.52 6.77
C LEU A 554 -28.11 -40.98 6.39
N GLU A 555 -28.21 -41.28 5.09
CA GLU A 555 -28.33 -42.66 4.59
C GLU A 555 -27.13 -43.52 4.99
N LYS A 556 -25.90 -43.03 4.81
CA LYS A 556 -24.66 -43.71 5.27
C LYS A 556 -24.60 -43.89 6.79
N ALA A 557 -25.12 -42.91 7.53
CA ALA A 557 -25.26 -42.98 8.97
C ALA A 557 -26.47 -43.82 9.41
N GLY A 558 -27.19 -44.48 8.50
CA GLY A 558 -28.34 -45.33 8.85
C GLY A 558 -29.55 -44.56 9.35
N ILE A 559 -29.70 -43.29 8.98
CA ILE A 559 -30.75 -42.39 9.45
C ILE A 559 -31.70 -42.03 8.31
N LYS A 560 -32.99 -42.20 8.55
CA LYS A 560 -34.06 -41.81 7.63
C LYS A 560 -34.81 -40.61 8.18
N GLU A 561 -35.12 -39.69 7.28
CA GLU A 561 -36.05 -38.59 7.59
C GLU A 561 -37.49 -39.02 7.32
N GLU A 562 -38.36 -38.91 8.33
CA GLU A 562 -39.80 -39.15 8.19
C GLU A 562 -40.57 -37.95 8.75
N GLY A 563 -41.03 -37.07 7.86
CA GLY A 563 -41.70 -35.82 8.22
C GLY A 563 -40.85 -34.95 9.14
N HIS A 564 -41.32 -34.76 10.38
CA HIS A 564 -40.65 -33.95 11.40
C HIS A 564 -39.67 -34.74 12.29
N TYR A 565 -39.31 -35.97 11.91
CA TYR A 565 -38.48 -36.86 12.72
C TYR A 565 -37.22 -37.33 11.97
N PHE A 566 -36.17 -37.60 12.74
CA PHE A 566 -35.05 -38.45 12.37
C PHE A 566 -35.25 -39.83 13.01
N PHE A 567 -34.99 -40.88 12.25
CA PHE A 567 -35.15 -42.27 12.69
C PHE A 567 -33.92 -43.09 12.33
N LYS A 568 -33.29 -43.74 13.32
CA LYS A 568 -32.10 -44.58 13.12
C LYS A 568 -32.51 -46.02 12.79
N ILE A 569 -32.25 -46.46 11.57
CA ILE A 569 -32.65 -47.76 11.02
C ILE A 569 -31.55 -48.82 11.18
N SER A 570 -30.28 -48.43 11.06
CA SER A 570 -29.13 -49.33 11.12
C SER A 570 -28.00 -48.77 11.97
#